data_AF-A0A257UUL3-F1
#
_entry.id   AF-A0A257UUL3-F1
#
_cell.length_a   1.000
_cell.length_b   1.000
_cell.length_c   1.000
_cell.angle_alpha   90.00
_cell.angle_beta   90.00
_cell.angle_gamma   90.00
#
_symmetry.space_group_name_H-M   'P 1'
#
loop_
_entity.id
_entity.type
_entity.pdbx_description
1 polymer ?
#
loop_
_entity_poly.entity_id
_entity_poly.type
_entity_poly.pdbx_seq_one_letter_code
_entity_poly.pdbx_strand_id
1 'polypeptide(L)'
;MDQAGGFRQAILVLGMHRSGTSALTRVISLCGADLPATLMPPAAGDNKTGFWEPQALVDLHDEVLAAMGSSWRDVRGMPVDWFDSAAAVPFRERLAALLVAEYRDAAVFVVKDPRLCRLLPLWLPVLAALGIAPRVVVPVRHPLEVAASLHRREGFDAGRAQALWRSHVLVAERESRGLVRCFVTYDQLMTDWRVVVRRIGAVAGADWLAGADAGAIEAFLSADLRHHAVAGDDGDGAAMIAGVAPVFDWLVAAAAGDEPDGALMDRVAADVAIGEAYFGPVIAPIEAALAKQAGDLQHWIDAAVERYAVIEDLRREIDRLAALVPAARPGRLPRWIAALRRLVGAAGARGDGEG
;
A
#
# COMPACT_ATOMS: atom_id res chain seq x y z
N MET A 1 37.16 23.89 -2.87
CA MET A 1 36.80 22.46 -2.76
C MET A 1 35.49 22.30 -3.50
N ASP A 2 35.58 22.14 -4.82
CA ASP A 2 34.44 21.76 -5.65
C ASP A 2 34.15 20.29 -5.38
N GLN A 3 33.03 20.00 -4.70
CA GLN A 3 32.40 18.70 -4.83
C GLN A 3 31.52 18.76 -6.07
N ALA A 4 31.99 18.15 -7.16
CA ALA A 4 31.15 17.81 -8.30
C ALA A 4 30.11 16.77 -7.85
N GLY A 5 29.03 17.24 -7.22
CA GLY A 5 27.87 16.41 -6.91
C GLY A 5 27.25 15.96 -8.23
N GLY A 6 27.42 14.69 -8.57
CA GLY A 6 26.79 14.10 -9.75
C GLY A 6 25.27 14.28 -9.71
N PHE A 7 24.66 14.52 -10.87
CA PHE A 7 23.22 14.67 -11.00
C PHE A 7 22.51 13.38 -10.52
N ARG A 8 21.71 13.48 -9.45
CA ARG A 8 20.96 12.35 -8.89
C ARG A 8 19.55 12.31 -9.44
N GLN A 9 19.01 11.11 -9.65
CA GLN A 9 17.66 10.89 -10.16
C GLN A 9 16.89 9.89 -9.30
N ALA A 10 15.62 10.21 -9.06
CA ALA A 10 14.67 9.31 -8.43
C ALA A 10 13.63 8.85 -9.47
N ILE A 11 13.61 7.55 -9.77
CA ILE A 11 12.54 6.93 -10.55
C ILE A 11 11.39 6.64 -9.60
N LEU A 12 10.32 7.43 -9.71
CA LEU A 12 9.13 7.33 -8.87
C LEU A 12 8.09 6.46 -9.57
N VAL A 13 7.79 5.29 -9.01
CA VAL A 13 6.74 4.40 -9.52
C VAL A 13 5.41 4.78 -8.90
N LEU A 14 4.56 5.47 -9.67
CA LEU A 14 3.29 6.02 -9.20
C LEU A 14 2.13 5.15 -9.68
N GLY A 15 1.64 4.26 -8.83
CA GLY A 15 0.47 3.46 -9.17
C GLY A 15 -0.26 2.95 -7.94
N MET A 16 -1.56 2.73 -8.09
CA MET A 16 -2.36 2.10 -7.05
C MET A 16 -1.88 0.67 -6.77
N HIS A 17 -2.14 0.15 -5.57
CA HIS A 17 -1.95 -1.26 -5.24
C HIS A 17 -2.47 -2.16 -6.35
N ARG A 18 -1.74 -3.26 -6.62
CA ARG A 18 -2.09 -4.29 -7.62
C ARG A 18 -2.02 -3.83 -9.09
N SER A 19 -1.60 -2.61 -9.38
CA SER A 19 -1.41 -2.11 -10.76
C SER A 19 -0.11 -2.56 -11.42
N GLY A 20 0.65 -3.50 -10.82
CA GLY A 20 1.95 -3.94 -11.34
C GLY A 20 3.15 -3.12 -10.85
N THR A 21 2.97 -2.26 -9.85
CA THR A 21 4.04 -1.43 -9.28
C THR A 21 5.23 -2.26 -8.80
N SER A 22 5.00 -3.38 -8.10
CA SER A 22 6.08 -4.26 -7.63
C SER A 22 6.87 -4.92 -8.77
N ALA A 23 6.17 -5.40 -9.82
CA ALA A 23 6.83 -6.03 -10.96
C ALA A 23 7.73 -5.02 -11.68
N LEU A 24 7.18 -3.82 -11.93
CA LEU A 24 7.89 -2.74 -12.58
C LEU A 24 9.11 -2.26 -11.75
N THR A 25 8.97 -2.05 -10.44
CA THR A 25 10.08 -1.68 -9.57
C THR A 25 11.20 -2.72 -9.62
N ARG A 26 10.85 -4.01 -9.63
CA ARG A 26 11.85 -5.06 -9.72
C ARG A 26 12.59 -5.03 -11.04
N VAL A 27 11.90 -4.90 -12.17
CA VAL A 27 12.55 -4.76 -13.49
C VAL A 27 13.48 -3.54 -13.51
N ILE A 28 13.02 -2.39 -13.01
CA ILE A 28 13.85 -1.18 -12.91
C ILE A 28 15.10 -1.45 -12.06
N SER A 29 14.99 -2.12 -10.91
CA SER A 29 16.16 -2.44 -10.09
C SER A 29 17.14 -3.38 -10.79
N LEU A 30 16.63 -4.39 -11.51
CA LEU A 30 17.45 -5.34 -12.27
C LEU A 30 18.09 -4.70 -13.50
N CYS A 31 17.60 -3.55 -13.94
CA CYS A 31 18.21 -2.74 -14.98
C CYS A 31 19.38 -1.88 -14.48
N GLY A 32 19.53 -1.68 -13.17
CA GLY A 32 20.66 -0.96 -12.56
C GLY A 32 20.28 0.21 -11.66
N ALA A 33 19.00 0.47 -11.42
CA ALA A 33 18.59 1.48 -10.43
C ALA A 33 18.69 0.91 -9.00
N ASP A 34 19.22 1.71 -8.08
CA ASP A 34 19.39 1.28 -6.70
C ASP A 34 18.05 1.14 -5.96
N LEU A 35 17.95 0.10 -5.14
CA LEU A 35 16.90 -0.12 -4.16
C LEU A 35 17.28 0.53 -2.83
N PRO A 36 16.32 0.78 -1.93
CA PRO A 36 16.64 1.25 -0.58
C PRO A 36 17.51 0.24 0.18
N ALA A 37 18.33 0.75 1.10
CA ALA A 37 19.22 -0.06 1.93
C ALA A 37 18.46 -1.07 2.80
N THR A 38 17.25 -0.73 3.23
CA THR A 38 16.40 -1.58 4.04
C THR A 38 15.10 -1.91 3.30
N LEU A 39 14.88 -3.19 2.98
CA LEU A 39 13.65 -3.66 2.36
C LEU A 39 12.66 -4.19 3.40
N MET A 40 11.37 -3.86 3.22
CA MET A 40 10.29 -4.41 4.04
C MET A 40 10.22 -5.95 3.87
N PRO A 41 10.14 -6.70 4.97
CA PRO A 41 10.16 -8.16 4.93
C PRO A 41 8.91 -8.73 4.26
N PRO A 42 8.96 -10.00 3.79
CA PRO A 42 7.79 -10.70 3.27
C PRO A 42 6.63 -10.74 4.27
N ALA A 43 5.41 -10.56 3.77
CA ALA A 43 4.18 -10.75 4.53
C ALA A 43 3.47 -12.01 4.04
N ALA A 44 3.18 -12.93 4.96
CA ALA A 44 2.47 -14.17 4.66
C ALA A 44 1.09 -13.87 4.06
N GLY A 45 0.78 -14.46 2.90
CA GLY A 45 -0.49 -14.26 2.19
C GLY A 45 -0.54 -13.07 1.22
N ASP A 46 0.42 -12.15 1.25
CA ASP A 46 0.45 -10.98 0.35
C ASP A 46 1.61 -11.06 -0.67
N ASN A 47 2.85 -11.07 -0.19
CA ASN A 47 4.03 -11.20 -1.06
C ASN A 47 5.11 -12.08 -0.43
N LYS A 48 5.29 -13.28 -0.99
CA LYS A 48 6.21 -14.31 -0.50
C LYS A 48 7.69 -13.93 -0.67
N THR A 49 8.01 -12.96 -1.53
CA THR A 49 9.40 -12.55 -1.81
C THR A 49 9.82 -11.26 -1.13
N GLY A 50 8.95 -10.61 -0.35
CA GLY A 50 9.25 -9.31 0.25
C GLY A 50 8.77 -8.13 -0.60
N PHE A 51 8.87 -6.95 -0.04
CA PHE A 51 8.45 -5.71 -0.69
C PHE A 51 9.68 -4.94 -1.18
N TRP A 52 9.48 -4.01 -2.13
CA TRP A 52 10.56 -3.18 -2.67
C TRP A 52 10.66 -1.82 -1.99
N GLU A 53 9.79 -1.60 -1.00
CA GLU A 53 9.67 -0.39 -0.21
C GLU A 53 10.44 -0.52 1.10
N PRO A 54 11.02 0.57 1.63
CA PRO A 54 11.46 0.62 3.01
C PRO A 54 10.26 0.73 3.96
N GLN A 55 10.19 -0.10 5.01
CA GLN A 55 9.09 -0.06 5.99
C GLN A 55 8.92 1.33 6.60
N ALA A 56 10.02 2.00 6.96
CA ALA A 56 9.99 3.33 7.55
C ALA A 56 9.36 4.39 6.62
N LEU A 57 9.44 4.19 5.30
CA LEU A 57 8.80 5.08 4.33
C LEU A 57 7.30 4.81 4.24
N VAL A 58 6.89 3.54 4.29
CA VAL A 58 5.47 3.15 4.35
C VAL A 58 4.82 3.72 5.61
N ASP A 59 5.49 3.58 6.76
CA ASP A 59 5.00 4.11 8.04
C ASP A 59 4.86 5.64 7.98
N LEU A 60 5.85 6.35 7.44
CA LEU A 60 5.78 7.80 7.24
C LEU A 60 4.60 8.19 6.33
N HIS A 61 4.38 7.47 5.23
CA HIS A 61 3.25 7.74 4.34
C HIS A 61 1.90 7.51 5.01
N ASP A 62 1.76 6.46 5.82
CA ASP A 62 0.54 6.21 6.59
C ASP A 62 0.31 7.31 7.64
N GLU A 63 1.36 7.77 8.33
CA GLU A 63 1.27 8.91 9.26
C GLU A 63 0.86 10.21 8.57
N VAL A 64 1.42 10.51 7.39
CA VAL A 64 1.05 11.69 6.58
C VAL A 64 -0.43 11.63 6.19
N LEU A 65 -0.90 10.47 5.70
CA LEU A 65 -2.30 10.29 5.35
C LEU A 65 -3.22 10.45 6.57
N ALA A 66 -2.84 9.86 7.71
CA ALA A 66 -3.59 9.97 8.96
C ALA A 66 -3.65 11.42 9.46
N ALA A 67 -2.58 12.21 9.33
CA ALA A 67 -2.56 13.62 9.69
C ALA A 67 -3.52 14.48 8.85
N MET A 68 -3.90 14.01 7.66
CA MET A 68 -4.94 14.60 6.82
C MET A 68 -6.34 14.01 7.07
N GLY A 69 -6.49 13.11 8.04
CA GLY A 69 -7.74 12.38 8.28
C GLY A 69 -8.08 11.38 7.16
N SER A 70 -7.07 10.90 6.43
CA SER A 70 -7.23 10.01 5.28
C SER A 70 -6.47 8.70 5.47
N SER A 71 -6.53 7.84 4.45
CA SER A 71 -5.76 6.60 4.34
C SER A 71 -5.64 6.20 2.87
N TRP A 72 -4.84 5.18 2.57
CA TRP A 72 -4.78 4.64 1.20
C TRP A 72 -6.13 4.08 0.73
N ARG A 73 -7.04 3.74 1.66
CA ARG A 73 -8.39 3.24 1.39
C ARG A 73 -9.42 4.35 1.19
N ASP A 74 -8.99 5.60 1.23
CA ASP A 74 -9.87 6.74 1.03
C ASP A 74 -10.05 7.01 -0.47
N VAL A 75 -11.29 7.10 -0.93
CA VAL A 75 -11.61 7.42 -2.33
C VAL A 75 -11.68 8.93 -2.59
N ARG A 76 -11.66 9.75 -1.52
CA ARG A 76 -11.82 11.20 -1.60
C ARG A 76 -10.59 11.91 -2.13
N GLY A 77 -10.78 13.13 -2.63
CA GLY A 77 -9.69 14.02 -3.01
C GLY A 77 -8.71 14.31 -1.85
N MET A 78 -7.45 14.58 -2.19
CA MET A 78 -6.45 15.04 -1.23
C MET A 78 -6.60 16.55 -0.98
N PRO A 79 -6.49 17.04 0.27
CA PRO A 79 -6.49 18.46 0.56
C PRO A 79 -5.16 19.09 0.08
N VAL A 80 -5.14 19.63 -1.13
CA VAL A 80 -3.90 20.12 -1.79
C VAL A 80 -3.18 21.16 -0.93
N ASP A 81 -3.93 22.07 -0.31
CA ASP A 81 -3.39 23.15 0.54
C ASP A 81 -2.69 22.61 1.81
N TRP A 82 -2.99 21.38 2.25
CA TRP A 82 -2.37 20.79 3.42
C TRP A 82 -0.86 20.59 3.20
N PHE A 83 -0.46 20.24 1.97
CA PHE A 83 0.94 19.96 1.67
C PHE A 83 1.84 21.17 1.90
N ASP A 84 1.32 22.40 1.74
CA ASP A 84 2.06 23.66 1.96
C ASP A 84 1.88 24.25 3.36
N SER A 85 1.12 23.57 4.22
CA SER A 85 0.90 24.00 5.59
C SER A 85 2.14 23.80 6.49
N ALA A 86 2.17 24.50 7.61
CA ALA A 86 3.17 24.26 8.66
C ALA A 86 3.13 22.81 9.21
N ALA A 87 1.96 22.14 9.13
CA ALA A 87 1.82 20.76 9.57
C ALA A 87 2.58 19.76 8.68
N ALA A 88 2.85 20.10 7.42
CA ALA A 88 3.60 19.25 6.49
C ALA A 88 5.13 19.33 6.70
N VAL A 89 5.64 20.40 7.34
CA VAL A 89 7.08 20.66 7.48
C VAL A 89 7.82 19.51 8.20
N PRO A 90 7.35 18.99 9.36
CA PRO A 90 8.03 17.88 10.03
C PRO A 90 8.06 16.60 9.19
N PHE A 91 7.04 16.38 8.35
CA PHE A 91 7.00 15.23 7.45
C PHE A 91 7.99 15.38 6.29
N ARG A 92 8.16 16.59 5.74
CA ARG A 92 9.17 16.89 4.71
C ARG A 92 10.59 16.66 5.25
N GLU A 93 10.87 17.09 6.48
CA GLU A 93 12.17 16.89 7.14
C GLU A 93 12.48 15.39 7.34
N ARG A 94 11.50 14.63 7.87
CA ARG A 94 11.63 13.18 8.04
C ARG A 94 11.79 12.45 6.70
N LEU A 95 11.04 12.85 5.68
CA LEU A 95 11.18 12.30 4.33
C LEU A 95 12.58 12.54 3.78
N ALA A 96 13.11 13.76 3.92
CA ALA A 96 14.46 14.08 3.46
C ALA A 96 15.52 13.21 4.17
N ALA A 97 15.40 13.04 5.49
CA ALA A 97 16.29 12.20 6.27
C ALA A 97 16.21 10.72 5.83
N LEU A 98 15.01 10.19 5.58
CA LEU A 98 14.83 8.83 5.09
C LEU A 98 15.45 8.63 3.70
N LEU A 99 15.26 9.59 2.79
CA LEU A 99 15.85 9.49 1.45
C LEU A 99 17.38 9.44 1.49
N VAL A 100 17.99 10.27 2.34
CA VAL A 100 19.46 10.25 2.54
C VAL A 100 19.90 8.92 3.16
N ALA A 101 19.18 8.40 4.15
CA ALA A 101 19.54 7.17 4.85
C ALA A 101 19.40 5.91 3.96
N GLU A 102 18.29 5.81 3.24
CA GLU A 102 17.93 4.62 2.46
C GLU A 102 18.63 4.58 1.10
N TYR A 103 18.86 5.73 0.45
CA TYR A 103 19.40 5.78 -0.91
C TYR A 103 20.80 6.39 -1.00
N ARG A 104 21.36 6.91 0.11
CA ARG A 104 22.77 7.32 0.25
C ARG A 104 23.25 8.16 -0.93
N ASP A 105 24.31 7.71 -1.61
CA ASP A 105 24.96 8.36 -2.76
C ASP A 105 24.49 7.79 -4.11
N ALA A 106 23.39 7.02 -4.13
CA ALA A 106 22.86 6.42 -5.36
C ALA A 106 22.62 7.50 -6.43
N ALA A 107 23.24 7.32 -7.60
CA ALA A 107 23.09 8.23 -8.74
C ALA A 107 21.68 8.12 -9.35
N VAL A 108 21.18 6.90 -9.51
CA VAL A 108 19.80 6.62 -9.95
C VAL A 108 19.21 5.57 -9.02
N PHE A 109 18.10 5.91 -8.38
CA PHE A 109 17.40 4.99 -7.49
C PHE A 109 15.91 4.93 -7.81
N VAL A 110 15.28 3.81 -7.44
CA VAL A 110 13.84 3.61 -7.62
C VAL A 110 13.11 3.66 -6.29
N VAL A 111 12.04 4.45 -6.27
CA VAL A 111 11.12 4.54 -5.14
C VAL A 111 9.79 3.96 -5.57
N LYS A 112 9.26 3.09 -4.73
CA LYS A 112 7.88 2.63 -4.83
C LYS A 112 7.23 2.73 -3.46
N ASP A 113 5.98 3.15 -3.47
CA ASP A 113 4.97 2.93 -2.44
C ASP A 113 3.66 3.25 -3.16
N PRO A 114 2.63 2.38 -3.14
CA PRO A 114 1.37 2.70 -3.78
C PRO A 114 0.71 4.01 -3.33
N ARG A 115 1.01 4.50 -2.12
CA ARG A 115 0.56 5.80 -1.58
C ARG A 115 1.29 6.98 -2.19
N LEU A 116 2.50 6.77 -2.73
CA LEU A 116 3.33 7.81 -3.32
C LEU A 116 2.58 8.61 -4.39
N CYS A 117 1.70 7.95 -5.15
CA CYS A 117 0.89 8.60 -6.17
C CYS A 117 -0.05 9.69 -5.62
N ARG A 118 -0.41 9.63 -4.33
CA ARG A 118 -1.21 10.65 -3.63
C ARG A 118 -0.39 11.65 -2.82
N LEU A 119 0.89 11.32 -2.58
CA LEU A 119 1.79 12.08 -1.73
C LEU A 119 2.88 12.81 -2.54
N LEU A 120 2.84 12.74 -3.87
CA LEU A 120 3.81 13.41 -4.73
C LEU A 120 4.00 14.91 -4.39
N PRO A 121 2.95 15.70 -4.06
CA PRO A 121 3.15 17.10 -3.66
C PRO A 121 4.01 17.28 -2.40
N LEU A 122 4.01 16.33 -1.47
CA LEU A 122 4.92 16.33 -0.31
C LEU A 122 6.38 16.09 -0.75
N TRP A 123 6.56 15.24 -1.76
CA TRP A 123 7.86 14.76 -2.23
C TRP A 123 8.61 15.77 -3.08
N LEU A 124 7.94 16.49 -3.98
CA LEU A 124 8.60 17.36 -4.96
C LEU A 124 9.50 18.44 -4.30
N PRO A 125 9.04 19.17 -3.26
CA PRO A 125 9.91 20.13 -2.57
C PRO A 125 11.12 19.47 -1.90
N VAL A 126 10.95 18.26 -1.37
CA VAL A 126 12.04 17.50 -0.71
C VAL A 126 13.09 17.05 -1.72
N LEU A 127 12.66 16.48 -2.85
CA LEU A 127 13.56 16.08 -3.94
C LEU A 127 14.32 17.28 -4.50
N ALA A 128 13.64 18.41 -4.70
CA ALA A 128 14.27 19.65 -5.14
C ALA A 128 15.33 20.15 -4.14
N ALA A 129 15.01 20.16 -2.83
CA ALA A 129 15.95 20.57 -1.79
C ALA A 129 17.20 19.66 -1.70
N LEU A 130 17.05 18.38 -2.04
CA LEU A 130 18.14 17.40 -2.10
C LEU A 130 18.89 17.39 -3.44
N GLY A 131 18.48 18.21 -4.42
CA GLY A 131 19.09 18.21 -5.76
C GLY A 131 18.84 16.92 -6.55
N ILE A 132 17.73 16.22 -6.28
CA ILE A 132 17.36 14.96 -6.91
C ILE A 132 16.28 15.21 -7.96
N ALA A 133 16.52 14.83 -9.21
CA ALA A 133 15.56 15.01 -10.29
C ALA A 133 14.52 13.86 -10.33
N PRO A 134 13.22 14.13 -10.16
CA PRO A 134 12.18 13.11 -10.25
C PRO A 134 11.94 12.67 -11.69
N ARG A 135 11.77 11.36 -11.91
CA ARG A 135 11.37 10.73 -13.16
C ARG A 135 10.20 9.81 -12.87
N VAL A 136 9.04 10.06 -13.47
CA VAL A 136 7.81 9.36 -13.10
C VAL A 136 7.54 8.20 -14.06
N VAL A 137 7.23 7.03 -13.50
CA VAL A 137 6.71 5.90 -14.28
C VAL A 137 5.38 5.46 -13.68
N VAL A 138 4.32 5.52 -14.50
CA VAL A 138 2.96 5.16 -14.09
C VAL A 138 2.61 3.80 -14.69
N PRO A 139 2.56 2.71 -13.89
CA PRO A 139 2.08 1.44 -14.37
C PRO A 139 0.55 1.45 -14.50
N VAL A 140 0.06 0.93 -15.62
CA VAL A 140 -1.36 0.88 -15.98
C VAL A 140 -1.80 -0.57 -16.04
N ARG A 141 -2.86 -0.90 -15.31
CA ARG A 141 -3.49 -2.22 -15.34
C ARG A 141 -5.00 -2.06 -15.46
N HIS A 142 -5.64 -3.02 -16.13
CA HIS A 142 -7.08 -3.01 -16.32
C HIS A 142 -7.82 -2.90 -14.96
N PRO A 143 -8.76 -1.94 -14.80
CA PRO A 143 -9.37 -1.65 -13.50
C PRO A 143 -10.17 -2.83 -12.93
N LEU A 144 -10.76 -3.68 -13.78
CA LEU A 144 -11.46 -4.88 -13.30
C LEU A 144 -10.50 -5.94 -12.76
N GLU A 145 -9.29 -6.06 -13.31
CA GLU A 145 -8.28 -6.97 -12.74
C GLU A 145 -7.75 -6.47 -11.40
N VAL A 146 -7.55 -5.15 -11.30
CA VAL A 146 -7.20 -4.51 -10.02
C VAL A 146 -8.29 -4.76 -9.00
N ALA A 147 -9.56 -4.59 -9.38
CA ALA A 147 -10.70 -4.85 -8.51
C ALA A 147 -10.78 -6.31 -8.05
N ALA A 148 -10.67 -7.28 -8.97
CA ALA A 148 -10.63 -8.70 -8.64
C ALA A 148 -9.46 -9.04 -7.71
N SER A 149 -8.28 -8.47 -7.94
CA SER A 149 -7.12 -8.68 -7.07
C SER A 149 -7.30 -8.08 -5.68
N LEU A 150 -7.98 -6.92 -5.54
CA LEU A 150 -8.26 -6.30 -4.26
C LEU A 150 -9.37 -7.05 -3.50
N HIS A 151 -10.38 -7.55 -4.21
CA HIS A 151 -11.41 -8.40 -3.63
C HIS A 151 -10.79 -9.63 -2.96
N ARG A 152 -9.92 -10.36 -3.68
CA ARG A 152 -9.27 -11.57 -3.13
C ARG A 152 -8.40 -11.30 -1.90
N ARG A 153 -7.75 -10.14 -1.86
CA ARG A 153 -6.79 -9.79 -0.80
C ARG A 153 -7.46 -9.15 0.41
N GLU A 154 -8.36 -8.20 0.18
CA GLU A 154 -8.91 -7.30 1.20
C GLU A 154 -10.43 -7.46 1.38
N GLY A 155 -11.09 -8.28 0.56
CA GLY A 155 -12.54 -8.46 0.58
C GLY A 155 -13.34 -7.27 0.06
N PHE A 156 -12.69 -6.34 -0.67
CA PHE A 156 -13.36 -5.14 -1.20
C PHE A 156 -14.42 -5.49 -2.25
N ASP A 157 -15.54 -4.77 -2.22
CA ASP A 157 -16.51 -4.80 -3.30
C ASP A 157 -15.94 -4.16 -4.57
N ALA A 158 -16.43 -4.61 -5.74
CA ALA A 158 -15.91 -4.17 -7.03
C ALA A 158 -16.06 -2.65 -7.23
N GLY A 159 -17.16 -2.06 -6.77
CA GLY A 159 -17.42 -0.61 -6.89
C GLY A 159 -16.39 0.21 -6.13
N ARG A 160 -16.15 -0.12 -4.85
CA ARG A 160 -15.12 0.51 -4.03
C ARG A 160 -13.73 0.35 -4.61
N ALA A 161 -13.38 -0.86 -5.07
CA ALA A 161 -12.06 -1.11 -5.63
C ALA A 161 -11.81 -0.29 -6.91
N GLN A 162 -12.81 -0.17 -7.78
CA GLN A 162 -12.76 0.68 -8.96
C GLN A 162 -12.68 2.18 -8.62
N ALA A 163 -13.45 2.63 -7.61
CA ALA A 163 -13.40 4.02 -7.14
C ALA A 163 -12.01 4.36 -6.58
N LEU A 164 -11.40 3.45 -5.80
CA LEU A 164 -10.05 3.61 -5.31
C LEU A 164 -9.04 3.70 -6.46
N TRP A 165 -9.12 2.79 -7.43
CA TRP A 165 -8.26 2.83 -8.61
C TRP A 165 -8.36 4.17 -9.33
N ARG A 166 -9.59 4.62 -9.63
CA ARG A 166 -9.84 5.89 -10.32
C ARG A 166 -9.26 7.06 -9.55
N SER A 167 -9.53 7.18 -8.25
CA SER A 167 -9.03 8.29 -7.44
C SER A 167 -7.51 8.34 -7.35
N HIS A 168 -6.84 7.18 -7.21
CA HIS A 168 -5.36 7.14 -7.17
C HIS A 168 -4.75 7.52 -8.51
N VAL A 169 -5.29 7.01 -9.63
CA VAL A 169 -4.78 7.32 -10.97
C VAL A 169 -4.99 8.79 -11.30
N LEU A 170 -6.17 9.36 -11.04
CA LEU A 170 -6.44 10.77 -11.32
C LEU A 170 -5.44 11.69 -10.58
N VAL A 171 -5.14 11.38 -9.32
CA VAL A 171 -4.12 12.14 -8.56
C VAL A 171 -2.71 11.90 -9.12
N ALA A 172 -2.35 10.64 -9.41
CA ALA A 172 -1.05 10.31 -10.02
C ALA A 172 -0.81 11.08 -11.32
N GLU A 173 -1.82 11.12 -12.18
CA GLU A 173 -1.78 11.83 -13.45
C GLU A 173 -1.67 13.33 -13.21
N ARG A 174 -2.58 13.93 -12.42
CA ARG A 174 -2.59 15.37 -12.16
C ARG A 174 -1.28 15.88 -11.56
N GLU A 175 -0.82 15.25 -10.48
CA GLU A 175 0.36 15.71 -9.72
C GLU A 175 1.68 15.47 -10.46
N SER A 176 1.69 14.57 -11.45
CA SER A 176 2.87 14.34 -12.29
C SER A 176 2.94 15.23 -13.52
N ARG A 177 1.93 16.05 -13.80
CA ARG A 177 1.97 17.01 -14.92
C ARG A 177 3.15 17.99 -14.72
N GLY A 178 3.83 18.31 -15.82
CA GLY A 178 5.04 19.15 -15.79
C GLY A 178 6.33 18.42 -15.39
N LEU A 179 6.24 17.16 -14.92
CA LEU A 179 7.40 16.29 -14.71
C LEU A 179 7.69 15.47 -15.96
N VAL A 180 8.93 15.00 -16.06
CA VAL A 180 9.30 13.99 -17.06
C VAL A 180 8.71 12.64 -16.63
N ARG A 181 7.72 12.17 -17.40
CA ARG A 181 6.90 10.99 -17.06
C ARG A 181 6.67 10.06 -18.25
N CYS A 182 6.45 8.78 -17.98
CA CYS A 182 5.87 7.85 -18.96
C CYS A 182 4.84 6.91 -18.34
N PHE A 183 3.95 6.40 -19.19
CA PHE A 183 2.95 5.41 -18.86
C PHE A 183 3.33 4.08 -19.50
N VAL A 184 3.16 2.99 -18.75
CA VAL A 184 3.50 1.64 -19.21
C VAL A 184 2.41 0.69 -18.75
N THR A 185 1.86 -0.11 -19.65
CA THR A 185 0.86 -1.11 -19.24
C THR A 185 1.53 -2.33 -18.65
N TYR A 186 0.84 -3.00 -17.73
CA TYR A 186 1.27 -4.29 -17.20
C TYR A 186 1.43 -5.31 -18.35
N ASP A 187 0.50 -5.33 -19.31
CA ASP A 187 0.57 -6.24 -20.46
C ASP A 187 1.79 -5.99 -21.34
N GLN A 188 2.17 -4.73 -21.58
CA GLN A 188 3.42 -4.39 -22.27
C GLN A 188 4.64 -4.91 -21.49
N LEU A 189 4.66 -4.77 -20.17
CA LEU A 189 5.75 -5.29 -19.32
C LEU A 189 5.86 -6.81 -19.42
N MET A 190 4.73 -7.52 -19.41
CA MET A 190 4.73 -8.98 -19.46
C MET A 190 5.02 -9.54 -20.86
N THR A 191 4.63 -8.81 -21.91
CA THR A 191 4.79 -9.24 -23.31
C THR A 191 6.19 -8.94 -23.84
N ASP A 192 6.68 -7.71 -23.63
CA ASP A 192 8.04 -7.29 -24.04
C ASP A 192 8.58 -6.22 -23.09
N TRP A 193 9.15 -6.67 -21.97
CA TRP A 193 9.76 -5.80 -20.98
C TRP A 193 10.89 -4.93 -21.54
N ARG A 194 11.54 -5.33 -22.65
CA ARG A 194 12.65 -4.55 -23.24
C ARG A 194 12.14 -3.25 -23.87
N VAL A 195 10.96 -3.28 -24.47
CA VAL A 195 10.29 -2.05 -24.97
C VAL A 195 9.98 -1.11 -23.80
N VAL A 196 9.45 -1.66 -22.71
CA VAL A 196 9.14 -0.88 -21.49
C VAL A 196 10.40 -0.24 -20.91
N VAL A 197 11.48 -1.02 -20.73
CA VAL A 197 12.76 -0.53 -20.21
C VAL A 197 13.35 0.56 -21.11
N ARG A 198 13.31 0.40 -22.45
CA ARG A 198 13.77 1.46 -23.37
C ARG A 198 12.96 2.76 -23.21
N ARG A 199 11.64 2.67 -23.03
CA ARG A 199 10.80 3.84 -22.79
C ARG A 199 11.13 4.51 -21.46
N ILE A 200 11.38 3.73 -20.41
CA ILE A 200 11.82 4.27 -19.12
C ILE A 200 13.20 4.93 -19.26
N GLY A 201 14.13 4.32 -20.01
CA GLY A 201 15.42 4.93 -20.33
C GLY A 201 15.31 6.24 -21.10
N ALA A 202 14.33 6.38 -22.00
CA ALA A 202 14.10 7.63 -22.73
C ALA A 202 13.68 8.79 -21.79
N VAL A 203 12.96 8.50 -20.70
CA VAL A 203 12.54 9.52 -19.73
C VAL A 203 13.53 9.72 -18.59
N ALA A 204 14.19 8.65 -18.13
CA ALA A 204 15.11 8.67 -17.00
C ALA A 204 16.58 8.88 -17.40
N GLY A 205 16.91 8.84 -18.69
CA GLY A 205 18.29 8.71 -19.17
C GLY A 205 18.65 7.23 -19.31
N ALA A 206 19.50 6.88 -20.29
CA ALA A 206 19.81 5.48 -20.61
C ALA A 206 21.05 4.93 -19.88
N ASP A 207 21.86 5.81 -19.26
CA ASP A 207 23.18 5.45 -18.75
C ASP A 207 23.13 4.41 -17.62
N TRP A 208 22.07 4.42 -16.81
CA TRP A 208 21.88 3.47 -15.72
C TRP A 208 21.43 2.08 -16.19
N LEU A 209 20.97 1.93 -17.44
CA LEU A 209 20.53 0.65 -18.01
C LEU A 209 21.68 -0.31 -18.33
N ALA A 210 22.93 0.16 -18.25
CA ALA A 210 24.12 -0.66 -18.53
C ALA A 210 24.25 -1.88 -17.60
N GLY A 211 23.59 -1.86 -16.43
CA GLY A 211 23.58 -2.95 -15.45
C GLY A 211 22.49 -4.01 -15.67
N ALA A 212 21.78 -3.99 -16.80
CA ALA A 212 20.61 -4.85 -16.99
C ALA A 212 20.91 -6.36 -17.04
N ASP A 213 20.38 -7.10 -16.07
CA ASP A 213 20.39 -8.57 -16.06
C ASP A 213 19.13 -9.13 -16.73
N ALA A 214 19.21 -9.32 -18.05
CA ALA A 214 18.10 -9.84 -18.84
C ALA A 214 17.60 -11.21 -18.36
N GLY A 215 18.51 -12.09 -17.91
CA GLY A 215 18.16 -13.43 -17.45
C GLY A 215 17.37 -13.39 -16.13
N ALA A 216 17.80 -12.57 -15.18
CA ALA A 216 17.08 -12.37 -13.92
C ALA A 216 15.71 -11.73 -14.15
N ILE A 217 15.59 -10.78 -15.09
CA ILE A 217 14.31 -10.14 -15.44
C ILE A 217 13.33 -11.16 -16.01
N GLU A 218 13.76 -11.95 -17.00
CA GLU A 218 12.93 -12.99 -17.62
C GLU A 218 12.48 -14.05 -16.62
N ALA A 219 13.38 -14.50 -15.75
CA ALA A 219 13.06 -15.47 -14.71
C ALA A 219 12.02 -14.93 -13.71
N PHE A 220 12.17 -13.66 -13.30
CA PHE A 220 11.24 -12.99 -12.39
C PHE A 220 9.84 -12.83 -13.00
N LEU A 221 9.75 -12.27 -14.21
CA LEU A 221 8.46 -12.04 -14.89
C LEU A 221 7.75 -13.37 -15.21
N SER A 222 8.50 -14.42 -15.57
CA SER A 222 7.93 -15.76 -15.81
C SER A 222 7.32 -16.37 -14.54
N ALA A 223 7.90 -16.12 -13.37
CA ALA A 223 7.31 -16.54 -12.10
C ALA A 223 6.02 -15.77 -11.80
N ASP A 224 6.02 -14.45 -12.02
CA ASP A 224 4.86 -13.58 -11.81
C ASP A 224 3.66 -13.97 -12.70
N LEU A 225 3.91 -14.25 -14.00
CA LEU A 225 2.89 -14.77 -14.92
C LEU A 225 2.20 -16.02 -14.40
N ARG A 226 2.97 -16.98 -13.86
CA ARG A 226 2.41 -18.23 -13.32
C ARG A 226 1.54 -17.98 -12.09
N HIS A 227 1.91 -17.03 -11.24
CA HIS A 227 1.09 -16.65 -10.09
C HIS A 227 -0.23 -15.98 -10.50
N HIS A 228 -0.19 -15.14 -11.54
CA HIS A 228 -1.38 -14.48 -12.06
C HIS A 228 -2.32 -15.43 -12.82
N ALA A 229 -1.79 -16.35 -13.62
CA ALA A 229 -2.60 -17.34 -14.36
C ALA A 229 -3.33 -18.31 -13.43
N VAL A 230 -2.69 -18.76 -12.34
CA VAL A 230 -3.34 -19.62 -11.32
C VAL A 230 -4.45 -18.88 -10.57
N ALA A 231 -4.41 -17.54 -10.55
CA ALA A 231 -5.42 -16.69 -9.92
C ALA A 231 -6.51 -16.19 -10.91
N GLY A 232 -6.53 -16.68 -12.16
CA GLY A 232 -7.38 -16.16 -13.23
C GLY A 232 -8.67 -16.95 -13.44
N ASP A 233 -9.73 -16.53 -12.76
CA ASP A 233 -11.12 -16.46 -13.25
C ASP A 233 -11.81 -15.36 -12.42
N ASP A 234 -12.96 -14.83 -12.86
CA ASP A 234 -13.86 -13.90 -12.12
C ASP A 234 -13.71 -12.37 -12.38
N GLY A 235 -13.37 -11.94 -13.59
CA GLY A 235 -13.41 -10.51 -13.97
C GLY A 235 -14.38 -10.15 -15.10
N ASP A 236 -14.81 -11.13 -15.88
CA ASP A 236 -15.51 -10.94 -17.15
C ASP A 236 -17.02 -10.80 -16.89
N GLY A 237 -17.47 -9.59 -16.57
CA GLY A 237 -18.91 -9.28 -16.38
C GLY A 237 -19.24 -8.17 -15.39
N ALA A 238 -18.28 -7.69 -14.60
CA ALA A 238 -18.52 -6.57 -13.69
C ALA A 238 -18.64 -5.25 -14.47
N ALA A 239 -19.78 -4.56 -14.34
CA ALA A 239 -19.96 -3.24 -14.93
C ALA A 239 -18.95 -2.24 -14.32
N MET A 240 -18.32 -1.43 -15.19
CA MET A 240 -17.45 -0.36 -14.72
C MET A 240 -18.28 0.80 -14.17
N ILE A 241 -17.88 1.35 -13.03
CA ILE A 241 -18.50 2.57 -12.50
C ILE A 241 -18.15 3.77 -13.40
N ALA A 242 -18.96 4.82 -13.33
CA ALA A 242 -18.79 6.01 -14.17
C ALA A 242 -17.35 6.57 -14.11
N GLY A 243 -16.82 7.00 -15.25
CA GLY A 243 -15.49 7.59 -15.35
C GLY A 243 -14.31 6.60 -15.31
N VAL A 244 -14.51 5.32 -15.01
CA VAL A 244 -13.39 4.34 -14.99
C VAL A 244 -12.91 3.97 -16.39
N ALA A 245 -13.82 3.58 -17.29
CA ALA A 245 -13.49 3.24 -18.67
C ALA A 245 -12.74 4.37 -19.41
N PRO A 246 -13.26 5.63 -19.47
CA PRO A 246 -12.55 6.69 -20.18
C PRO A 246 -11.18 7.04 -19.58
N VAL A 247 -11.02 6.92 -18.25
CA VAL A 247 -9.71 7.09 -17.61
C VAL A 247 -8.75 5.97 -18.02
N PHE A 248 -9.22 4.73 -18.08
CA PHE A 248 -8.40 3.61 -18.53
C PHE A 248 -7.97 3.75 -20.00
N ASP A 249 -8.90 4.10 -20.88
CA ASP A 249 -8.63 4.32 -22.31
C ASP A 249 -7.59 5.44 -22.51
N TRP A 250 -7.69 6.52 -21.73
CA TRP A 250 -6.70 7.60 -21.73
C TRP A 250 -5.31 7.09 -21.35
N LEU A 251 -5.20 6.28 -20.28
CA LEU A 251 -3.92 5.74 -19.82
C LEU A 251 -3.31 4.77 -20.83
N VAL A 252 -4.13 3.98 -21.51
CA VAL A 252 -3.69 3.06 -22.56
C VAL A 252 -3.15 3.85 -23.76
N ALA A 253 -3.83 4.91 -24.19
CA ALA A 253 -3.35 5.80 -25.25
C ALA A 253 -2.02 6.48 -24.86
N ALA A 254 -1.95 7.02 -23.64
CA ALA A 254 -0.70 7.58 -23.11
C ALA A 254 0.43 6.54 -23.04
N ALA A 255 0.11 5.29 -22.69
CA ALA A 255 1.05 4.17 -22.72
C ALA A 255 1.31 3.63 -24.14
N ALA A 256 0.58 4.05 -25.16
CA ALA A 256 0.95 3.81 -26.56
C ALA A 256 1.98 4.85 -27.04
N GLY A 257 2.12 5.97 -26.33
CA GLY A 257 2.95 7.11 -26.69
C GLY A 257 2.14 8.28 -27.27
N ASP A 258 0.82 8.21 -27.23
CA ASP A 258 -0.05 9.32 -27.61
C ASP A 258 -0.04 10.40 -26.51
N GLU A 259 -0.48 11.61 -26.87
CA GLU A 259 -0.72 12.72 -25.94
C GLU A 259 -2.23 13.00 -25.85
N PRO A 260 -3.00 12.13 -25.18
CA PRO A 260 -4.45 12.29 -25.07
C PRO A 260 -4.80 13.55 -24.26
N ASP A 261 -5.94 14.18 -24.61
CA ASP A 261 -6.38 15.44 -24.01
C ASP A 261 -6.59 15.29 -22.48
N GLY A 262 -5.79 16.04 -21.71
CA GLY A 262 -5.84 16.06 -20.25
C GLY A 262 -7.16 16.59 -19.69
N ALA A 263 -7.95 17.34 -20.47
CA ALA A 263 -9.25 17.84 -20.03
C ALA A 263 -10.24 16.69 -19.72
N LEU A 264 -10.04 15.50 -20.27
CA LEU A 264 -10.82 14.32 -19.87
C LEU A 264 -10.57 13.96 -18.40
N MET A 265 -9.31 13.90 -17.97
CA MET A 265 -8.95 13.60 -16.59
C MET A 265 -9.51 14.67 -15.64
N ASP A 266 -9.42 15.94 -16.04
CA ASP A 266 -9.94 17.06 -15.25
C ASP A 266 -11.46 17.00 -15.10
N ARG A 267 -12.20 16.65 -16.16
CA ARG A 267 -13.66 16.47 -16.10
C ARG A 267 -14.04 15.33 -15.16
N VAL A 268 -13.40 14.17 -15.28
CA VAL A 268 -13.71 13.02 -14.41
C VAL A 268 -13.36 13.35 -12.94
N ALA A 269 -12.24 14.05 -12.69
CA ALA A 269 -11.90 14.52 -11.35
C ALA A 269 -12.94 15.52 -10.79
N ALA A 270 -13.45 16.43 -11.62
CA ALA A 270 -14.50 17.36 -11.24
C ALA A 270 -15.82 16.65 -10.92
N ASP A 271 -16.22 15.64 -11.71
CA ASP A 271 -17.42 14.83 -11.46
C ASP A 271 -17.32 14.09 -10.11
N VAL A 272 -16.14 13.56 -9.78
CA VAL A 272 -15.87 12.94 -8.48
C VAL A 272 -16.00 13.96 -7.35
N ALA A 273 -15.38 15.14 -7.50
CA ALA A 273 -15.46 16.20 -6.50
C ALA A 273 -16.90 16.71 -6.28
N ILE A 274 -17.71 16.78 -7.34
CA ILE A 274 -19.15 17.07 -7.23
C ILE A 274 -19.84 16.01 -6.38
N GLY A 275 -19.62 14.73 -6.68
CA GLY A 275 -20.15 13.62 -5.88
C GLY A 275 -19.75 13.70 -4.40
N GLU A 276 -18.48 14.01 -4.12
CA GLU A 276 -17.99 14.22 -2.76
C GLU A 276 -18.68 15.41 -2.07
N ALA A 277 -18.91 16.53 -2.77
CA ALA A 277 -19.60 17.68 -2.20
C ALA A 277 -21.07 17.38 -1.85
N TYR A 278 -21.76 16.57 -2.66
CA TYR A 278 -23.16 16.19 -2.42
C TYR A 278 -23.30 15.12 -1.33
N PHE A 279 -22.48 14.07 -1.38
CA PHE A 279 -22.66 12.90 -0.52
C PHE A 279 -21.71 12.86 0.68
N GLY A 280 -20.57 13.55 0.62
CA GLY A 280 -19.58 13.59 1.69
C GLY A 280 -20.15 14.02 3.06
N PRO A 281 -20.94 15.11 3.15
CA PRO A 281 -21.57 15.52 4.42
C PRO A 281 -22.53 14.49 5.01
N VAL A 282 -23.07 13.58 4.19
CA VAL A 282 -23.97 12.49 4.63
C VAL A 282 -23.18 11.24 5.00
N ILE A 283 -22.16 10.90 4.22
CA ILE A 283 -21.36 9.69 4.40
C ILE A 283 -20.36 9.84 5.56
N ALA A 284 -19.70 10.99 5.69
CA ALA A 284 -18.62 11.16 6.67
C ALA A 284 -19.07 10.94 8.13
N PRO A 285 -20.24 11.43 8.60
CA PRO A 285 -20.74 11.12 9.94
C PRO A 285 -21.03 9.63 10.15
N ILE A 286 -21.51 8.94 9.09
CA ILE A 286 -21.79 7.49 9.13
C ILE A 286 -20.48 6.72 9.25
N GLU A 287 -19.47 7.06 8.44
CA GLU A 287 -18.14 6.47 8.52
C GLU A 287 -17.51 6.69 9.90
N ALA A 288 -17.61 7.90 10.46
CA ALA A 288 -17.10 8.21 11.78
C ALA A 288 -17.80 7.40 12.89
N ALA A 289 -19.12 7.23 12.79
CA ALA A 289 -19.88 6.41 13.73
C ALA A 289 -19.50 4.91 13.63
N LEU A 290 -19.35 4.38 12.42
CA LEU A 290 -18.91 3.00 12.18
C LEU A 290 -17.47 2.77 12.68
N ALA A 291 -16.56 3.71 12.42
CA ALA A 291 -15.19 3.64 12.91
C ALA A 291 -15.12 3.65 14.43
N LYS A 292 -15.93 4.50 15.08
CA LYS A 292 -16.04 4.52 16.55
C LYS A 292 -16.57 3.19 17.08
N GLN A 293 -17.63 2.65 16.49
CA GLN A 293 -18.18 1.35 16.91
C GLN A 293 -17.17 0.21 16.74
N ALA A 294 -16.43 0.20 15.63
CA ALA A 294 -15.37 -0.79 15.41
C ALA A 294 -14.24 -0.66 16.44
N GLY A 295 -13.83 0.56 16.78
CA GLY A 295 -12.84 0.82 17.84
C GLY A 295 -13.32 0.37 19.22
N ASP A 296 -14.57 0.67 19.56
CA ASP A 296 -15.20 0.23 20.81
C ASP A 296 -15.22 -1.32 20.88
N LEU A 297 -15.58 -1.99 19.78
CA LEU A 297 -15.59 -3.46 19.69
C LEU A 297 -14.18 -4.06 19.83
N GLN A 298 -13.18 -3.49 19.15
CA GLN A 298 -11.80 -3.96 19.26
C GLN A 298 -11.27 -3.83 20.70
N HIS A 299 -11.58 -2.72 21.37
CA HIS A 299 -11.24 -2.55 22.79
C HIS A 299 -11.86 -3.65 23.66
N TRP A 300 -13.12 -4.02 23.42
CA TRP A 300 -13.76 -5.13 24.12
C TRP A 300 -13.10 -6.47 23.83
N ILE A 301 -12.71 -6.73 22.58
CA ILE A 301 -11.99 -7.95 22.18
C ILE A 301 -10.65 -8.03 22.92
N ASP A 302 -9.86 -6.96 22.92
CA ASP A 302 -8.55 -6.93 23.58
C ASP A 302 -8.69 -7.16 25.10
N ALA A 303 -9.67 -6.51 25.73
CA ALA A 303 -9.99 -6.73 27.13
C ALA A 303 -10.45 -8.16 27.43
N ALA A 304 -11.21 -8.78 26.51
CA ALA A 304 -11.62 -10.18 26.64
C ALA A 304 -10.43 -11.13 26.51
N VAL A 305 -9.52 -10.89 25.56
CA VAL A 305 -8.30 -11.67 25.36
C VAL A 305 -7.40 -11.60 26.60
N GLU A 306 -7.21 -10.41 27.17
CA GLU A 306 -6.42 -10.24 28.40
C GLU A 306 -7.03 -11.01 29.58
N ARG A 307 -8.36 -10.90 29.78
CA ARG A 307 -9.07 -11.68 30.80
C ARG A 307 -8.93 -13.19 30.59
N TYR A 308 -9.00 -13.64 29.34
CA TYR A 308 -8.86 -15.05 29.00
C TYR A 308 -7.44 -15.57 29.32
N ALA A 309 -6.40 -14.77 29.04
CA ALA A 309 -5.03 -15.10 29.40
C ALA A 309 -4.84 -15.27 30.92
N VAL A 310 -5.43 -14.38 31.72
CA VAL A 310 -5.42 -14.49 33.20
C VAL A 310 -6.14 -15.76 33.67
N ILE A 311 -7.28 -16.10 33.05
CA ILE A 311 -8.01 -17.34 33.37
C ILE A 311 -7.14 -18.58 33.08
N GLU A 312 -6.44 -18.60 31.94
CA GLU A 312 -5.53 -19.70 31.60
C GLU A 312 -4.31 -19.79 32.53
N ASP A 313 -3.75 -18.67 32.97
CA ASP A 313 -2.69 -18.66 34.00
C ASP A 313 -3.17 -19.24 35.34
N LEU A 314 -4.36 -18.84 35.79
CA LEU A 314 -4.97 -19.38 37.00
C LEU A 314 -5.25 -20.88 36.86
N ARG A 315 -5.68 -21.36 35.68
CA ARG A 315 -5.84 -22.80 35.41
C ARG A 315 -4.53 -23.55 35.54
N ARG A 316 -3.46 -23.05 34.91
CA ARG A 316 -2.11 -23.64 35.00
C ARG A 316 -1.61 -23.71 36.44
N GLU A 317 -1.81 -22.65 37.22
CA GLU A 317 -1.38 -22.61 38.62
C GLU A 317 -2.20 -23.55 39.51
N ILE A 318 -3.51 -23.63 39.31
CA ILE A 318 -4.37 -24.61 39.99
C ILE A 318 -3.90 -26.04 39.69
N ASP A 319 -3.55 -26.36 38.45
CA ASP A 319 -3.07 -27.69 38.07
C ASP A 319 -1.69 -28.01 38.66
N ARG A 320 -0.77 -27.04 38.70
CA ARG A 320 0.51 -27.17 39.42
C ARG A 320 0.30 -27.45 40.90
N LEU A 321 -0.53 -26.65 41.57
CA LEU A 321 -0.84 -26.83 42.99
C LEU A 321 -1.50 -28.19 43.25
N ALA A 322 -2.40 -28.63 42.36
CA ALA A 322 -3.03 -29.95 42.46
C ALA A 322 -2.02 -31.10 42.35
N ALA A 323 -0.96 -30.95 41.54
CA ALA A 323 0.10 -31.95 41.41
C ALA A 323 1.04 -32.02 42.63
N LEU A 324 1.19 -30.92 43.37
CA LEU A 324 2.03 -30.85 44.58
C LEU A 324 1.34 -31.40 45.85
N VAL A 325 0.02 -31.59 45.83
CA VAL A 325 -0.69 -32.20 46.96
C VAL A 325 -0.40 -33.71 46.95
N PRO A 326 0.29 -34.27 47.97
CA PRO A 326 0.49 -35.71 48.06
C PRO A 326 -0.87 -36.40 48.06
N ALA A 327 -1.03 -37.48 47.28
CA ALA A 327 -2.26 -38.21 47.08
C ALA A 327 -2.95 -38.63 48.40
N ALA A 328 -3.67 -37.70 49.04
CA ALA A 328 -4.44 -37.94 50.24
C ALA A 328 -5.73 -38.65 49.81
N ARG A 329 -5.60 -39.95 49.59
CA ARG A 329 -6.59 -40.90 49.08
C ARG A 329 -6.97 -40.69 47.60
N PRO A 330 -6.91 -41.75 46.77
CA PRO A 330 -7.41 -41.68 45.39
C PRO A 330 -8.91 -41.32 45.41
N GLY A 331 -9.25 -40.19 44.80
CA GLY A 331 -10.65 -39.77 44.56
C GLY A 331 -11.16 -38.50 45.24
N ARG A 332 -10.37 -37.77 46.06
CA ARG A 332 -10.80 -36.48 46.63
C ARG A 332 -9.70 -35.41 46.56
N LEU A 333 -9.78 -34.52 45.57
CA LEU A 333 -9.05 -33.23 45.60
C LEU A 333 -9.45 -32.46 46.88
N PRO A 334 -8.51 -31.73 47.52
CA PRO A 334 -8.83 -30.82 48.61
C PRO A 334 -9.97 -29.88 48.23
N ARG A 335 -10.91 -29.66 49.17
CA ARG A 335 -12.12 -28.84 48.95
C ARG A 335 -11.81 -27.44 48.39
N TRP A 336 -10.69 -26.85 48.79
CA TRP A 336 -10.26 -25.53 48.31
C TRP A 336 -9.80 -25.55 46.84
N ILE A 337 -9.10 -26.60 46.38
CA ILE A 337 -8.73 -26.76 44.96
C ILE A 337 -9.98 -27.01 44.11
N ALA A 338 -10.91 -27.83 44.59
CA ALA A 338 -12.18 -28.07 43.89
C ALA A 338 -13.05 -26.79 43.82
N ALA A 339 -13.02 -25.94 44.86
CA ALA A 339 -13.69 -24.65 44.86
C ALA A 339 -13.04 -23.66 43.88
N LEU A 340 -11.70 -23.60 43.83
CA LEU A 340 -10.95 -22.78 42.87
C LEU A 340 -11.22 -23.21 41.43
N ARG A 341 -11.20 -24.51 41.12
CA ARG A 341 -11.57 -25.03 39.79
C ARG A 341 -12.98 -24.63 39.37
N ARG A 342 -13.95 -24.65 40.30
CA ARG A 342 -15.33 -24.21 40.02
C ARG A 342 -15.41 -22.70 39.80
N LEU A 343 -14.70 -21.90 40.58
CA LEU A 343 -14.69 -20.45 40.43
C LEU A 343 -14.07 -20.03 39.09
N VAL A 344 -12.94 -20.61 38.72
CA VAL A 344 -12.27 -20.36 37.43
C VAL A 344 -13.08 -20.93 36.26
N GLY A 345 -13.71 -22.09 36.42
CA GLY A 345 -14.64 -22.66 35.44
C GLY A 345 -15.90 -21.80 35.23
N ALA A 346 -16.48 -21.27 36.30
CA ALA A 346 -17.63 -20.37 36.25
C ALA A 346 -17.27 -18.98 35.69
N ALA A 347 -16.03 -18.52 35.87
CA ALA A 347 -15.53 -17.29 35.25
C ALA A 347 -15.30 -17.45 33.74
N GLY A 348 -14.81 -18.61 33.29
CA GLY A 348 -14.70 -18.93 31.87
C GLY A 348 -16.06 -19.06 31.18
N ALA A 349 -17.01 -19.76 31.80
CA ALA A 349 -18.35 -19.98 31.20
C ALA A 349 -19.24 -18.73 31.13
N ARG A 350 -18.98 -17.70 31.95
CA ARG A 350 -19.69 -16.40 31.84
C ARG A 350 -19.13 -15.50 30.74
N GLY A 351 -17.90 -15.73 30.29
CA GLY A 351 -17.33 -15.03 29.13
C GLY A 351 -17.96 -15.44 27.80
N ASP A 352 -18.44 -16.68 27.71
CA ASP A 352 -19.06 -17.23 26.49
C ASP A 352 -20.58 -16.94 26.39
N GLY A 353 -21.18 -16.33 27.43
CA GLY A 353 -22.64 -16.23 27.59
C GLY A 353 -23.26 -14.83 27.62
N GLU A 354 -22.46 -13.76 27.54
CA GLU A 354 -22.94 -12.37 27.42
C GLU A 354 -22.58 -11.76 26.05
N GLY A 355 -22.87 -12.49 24.98
CA GLY A 355 -22.80 -12.02 23.59
C GLY A 355 -24.13 -11.45 23.10
#